data_AF-A0A3P7I8Q3-F1
#
_entry.id   AF-A0A3P7I8Q3-F1
#
_cell.length_a   1.000
_cell.length_b   1.000
_cell.length_c   1.000
_cell.angle_alpha   90.00
_cell.angle_beta   90.00
_cell.angle_gamma   90.00
#
_symmetry.space_group_name_H-M   'P 1'
#
loop_
_entity.id
_entity.type
_entity.pdbx_description
1 polymer ?
#
loop_
_entity_poly.entity_id
_entity_poly.type
_entity_poly.pdbx_seq_one_letter_code
_entity_poly.pdbx_strand_id
1 'polypeptide(L)'
;MERSQQQSQWRGIAVSESLRSRIAAVDRLSDRLMSIKIDTGRKILRIVAAYAPQTGCKEEEKNMFWQERDDYIASIPQDEILLLGADLNGHGKVIPGKAAYLSISHCF
;
A
#
# COMPACT_ATOMS: atom_id res chain seq x y z
N MET A 1 -27.64 26.78 0.41
CA MET A 1 -27.13 25.80 -0.57
C MET A 1 -25.76 25.35 -0.09
N GLU A 2 -25.56 24.05 -0.10
CA GLU A 2 -24.72 23.28 0.81
C GLU A 2 -23.22 23.60 0.71
N ARG A 3 -22.56 23.68 1.87
CA ARG A 3 -21.12 23.49 1.94
C ARG A 3 -20.86 22.06 1.50
N SER A 4 -20.36 21.89 0.28
CA SER A 4 -19.79 20.64 -0.21
C SER A 4 -18.72 20.21 0.79
N GLN A 5 -19.09 19.35 1.74
CA GLN A 5 -18.11 18.66 2.55
C GLN A 5 -17.38 17.75 1.57
N GLN A 6 -16.23 18.21 1.07
CA GLN A 6 -15.27 17.35 0.40
C GLN A 6 -14.96 16.23 1.40
N GLN A 7 -15.57 15.06 1.23
CA GLN A 7 -15.23 13.89 2.01
C GLN A 7 -13.75 13.61 1.75
N SER A 8 -12.93 13.94 2.74
CA SER A 8 -11.50 13.72 2.66
C SER A 8 -11.29 12.22 2.88
N GLN A 9 -11.15 11.46 1.80
CA GLN A 9 -10.86 10.04 1.91
C GLN A 9 -9.50 9.88 2.57
N TRP A 10 -9.50 9.48 3.84
CA TRP A 10 -8.28 9.29 4.61
C TRP A 10 -7.63 7.97 4.19
N ARG A 11 -6.50 8.07 3.50
CA ARG A 11 -5.62 6.95 3.18
C ARG A 11 -4.41 7.06 4.10
N GLY A 12 -4.21 6.07 4.96
CA GLY A 12 -3.16 6.12 5.96
C GLY A 12 -2.76 4.74 6.45
N ILE A 13 -1.55 4.65 6.98
CA ILE A 13 -1.03 3.47 7.65
C ILE A 13 -1.07 3.76 9.15
N ALA A 14 -1.88 2.99 9.88
CA ALA A 14 -1.90 3.06 11.34
C ALA A 14 -0.71 2.28 11.90
N VAL A 15 0.05 2.92 12.79
CA VAL A 15 1.24 2.36 13.42
C VAL A 15 1.04 2.46 14.93
N SER A 16 1.39 1.41 15.68
CA SER A 16 1.32 1.45 17.14
C SER A 16 2.26 2.50 17.71
N GLU A 17 1.88 3.16 18.81
CA GLU A 17 2.70 4.20 19.44
C GLU A 17 4.12 3.71 19.79
N SER A 18 4.25 2.43 20.15
CA SER A 18 5.54 1.78 20.43
C SER A 18 6.53 1.78 19.25
N LEU A 19 6.04 1.93 18.02
CA LEU A 19 6.84 1.97 16.80
C LEU A 19 7.02 3.39 16.26
N ARG A 20 6.37 4.40 16.86
CA ARG A 20 6.38 5.78 16.37
C ARG A 20 7.79 6.36 16.24
N SER A 21 8.63 6.16 17.25
CA SER A 21 10.02 6.64 17.25
C SER A 21 10.93 5.89 16.28
N ARG A 22 10.45 4.77 15.72
CA ARG A 22 11.17 3.92 14.78
C ARG A 22 10.80 4.20 13.33
N ILE A 23 9.83 5.07 13.07
CA ILE A 23 9.48 5.46 11.71
C ILE A 23 10.63 6.29 11.13
N ALA A 24 11.31 5.74 10.14
CA ALA A 24 12.43 6.39 9.47
C ALA A 24 12.00 7.27 8.30
N ALA A 25 10.90 6.92 7.62
CA ALA A 25 10.32 7.70 6.52
C ALA A 25 8.86 7.34 6.27
N VAL A 26 8.13 8.28 5.69
CA VAL A 26 6.76 8.11 5.17
C VAL A 26 6.73 8.71 3.78
N ASP A 27 6.49 7.87 2.77
CA ASP A 27 6.50 8.28 1.37
C ASP A 27 5.11 8.11 0.76
N ARG A 28 4.53 9.20 0.25
CA ARG A 28 3.33 9.14 -0.62
C ARG A 28 3.81 9.12 -2.07
N LEU A 29 3.70 7.97 -2.71
CA LEU A 29 4.23 7.74 -4.06
C LEU A 29 3.23 8.20 -5.11
N SER A 30 1.96 7.90 -4.88
CA SER A 30 0.85 8.39 -5.70
C SER A 30 -0.39 8.53 -4.82
N ASP A 31 -1.52 8.90 -5.42
CA ASP A 31 -2.78 8.89 -4.70
C ASP A 31 -3.13 7.49 -4.16
N ARG A 32 -2.65 6.44 -4.82
CA ARG A 32 -3.02 5.05 -4.55
C ARG A 32 -1.94 4.24 -3.86
N LEU A 33 -0.71 4.77 -3.76
CA LEU A 33 0.41 4.10 -3.11
C LEU A 33 1.02 4.98 -2.02
N MET A 34 1.08 4.43 -0.81
CA MET A 34 1.78 5.01 0.33
C MET A 34 2.74 3.97 0.90
N SER A 35 3.87 4.41 1.43
CA SER A 35 4.79 3.52 2.13
C SER A 35 5.30 4.13 3.43
N ILE A 36 5.69 3.28 4.37
CA ILE A 36 6.44 3.66 5.56
C ILE A 36 7.68 2.79 5.72
N LYS A 37 8.76 3.41 6.20
CA LYS A 37 9.99 2.75 6.65
C LYS A 37 9.98 2.68 8.16
N ILE A 38 10.16 1.50 8.74
CA ILE A 38 10.32 1.31 10.17
C ILE A 38 11.68 0.65 10.43
N ASP A 39 12.51 1.31 11.23
CA ASP A 39 13.77 0.76 11.71
C ASP A 39 13.56 -0.12 12.94
N THR A 40 13.74 -1.42 12.76
CA THR A 40 13.63 -2.39 13.86
C THR A 40 14.89 -2.47 14.72
N GLY A 41 15.97 -1.80 14.33
CA GLY A 41 17.32 -1.88 14.91
C GLY A 41 18.14 -3.07 14.42
N ARG A 42 17.55 -3.95 13.60
CA ARG A 42 18.23 -5.08 12.93
C ARG A 42 18.10 -5.00 11.42
N LYS A 43 16.90 -4.66 10.96
CA LYS A 43 16.54 -4.46 9.55
C LYS A 43 15.53 -3.33 9.41
N ILE A 44 15.44 -2.79 8.20
CA ILE A 44 14.34 -1.91 7.82
C ILE A 44 13.15 -2.78 7.40
N LEU A 45 12.00 -2.48 7.98
CA LEU A 45 10.71 -2.97 7.54
C LEU A 45 10.07 -1.90 6.66
N ARG A 46 9.74 -2.27 5.43
CA ARG A 46 8.98 -1.43 4.51
C ARG A 46 7.56 -1.94 4.39
N ILE A 47 6.60 -1.09 4.74
CA ILE A 47 5.18 -1.38 4.57
C ILE A 47 4.67 -0.49 3.45
N VAL A 48 4.12 -1.09 2.40
CA VAL A 48 3.49 -0.39 1.28
C VAL A 48 2.00 -0.65 1.36
N ALA A 49 1.17 0.39 1.42
CA ALA A 49 -0.27 0.30 1.28
C ALA A 49 -0.67 0.73 -0.13
N ALA A 50 -1.34 -0.16 -0.85
CA ALA A 50 -1.79 0.09 -2.21
C ALA A 50 -3.32 -0.05 -2.32
N TYR A 51 -3.96 0.92 -2.99
CA TYR A 51 -5.38 0.89 -3.33
C TYR A 51 -5.55 0.57 -4.82
N ALA A 52 -6.06 -0.61 -5.14
CA ALA A 52 -6.25 -1.01 -6.53
C ALA A 52 -7.29 -0.14 -7.25
N PRO A 53 -7.14 0.05 -8.57
CA PRO A 53 -8.19 0.62 -9.41
C PRO A 53 -9.51 -0.12 -9.24
N GLN A 54 -10.61 0.63 -9.29
CA GLN A 54 -11.94 0.05 -9.38
C GLN A 54 -12.13 -0.61 -10.75
N THR A 55 -13.04 -1.57 -10.84
CA THR A 55 -13.33 -2.30 -12.09
C THR A 55 -13.73 -1.38 -13.24
N GLY A 56 -14.40 -0.26 -12.95
CA GLY A 56 -14.79 0.77 -13.93
C GLY A 56 -13.70 1.78 -14.33
N CYS A 57 -12.48 1.69 -13.77
CA CYS A 57 -11.35 2.49 -14.24
C CYS A 57 -10.96 2.08 -15.66
N LYS A 58 -10.41 3.04 -16.42
CA LYS A 58 -9.84 2.79 -17.75
C LYS A 58 -8.67 1.82 -17.66
N GLU A 59 -8.45 1.04 -18.71
CA GLU A 59 -7.38 0.03 -18.73
C GLU A 59 -6.00 0.70 -18.59
N GLU A 60 -5.83 1.89 -19.15
CA GLU A 60 -4.60 2.68 -19.01
C GLU A 60 -4.33 3.03 -17.54
N GLU A 61 -5.36 3.40 -16.78
CA GLU A 61 -5.22 3.71 -15.34
C GLU A 61 -4.86 2.45 -14.53
N LYS A 62 -5.39 1.28 -14.93
CA LYS A 62 -5.04 -0.01 -14.30
C LYS A 62 -3.59 -0.36 -14.57
N ASN A 63 -3.15 -0.26 -15.81
CA ASN A 63 -1.79 -0.57 -16.22
C ASN A 63 -0.77 0.37 -15.58
N MET A 64 -1.04 1.68 -15.56
CA MET A 64 -0.19 2.65 -14.87
C MET A 64 -0.05 2.33 -13.39
N PHE A 65 -1.14 1.95 -12.71
CA PHE A 65 -1.08 1.56 -11.30
C PHE A 65 -0.18 0.34 -11.06
N TRP A 66 -0.31 -0.70 -11.88
CA TRP A 66 0.53 -1.91 -11.74
C TRP A 66 2.00 -1.61 -12.03
N GLN A 67 2.27 -0.78 -13.05
CA GLN A 67 3.62 -0.35 -13.38
C GLN A 67 4.26 0.46 -12.24
N GLU A 68 3.57 1.48 -11.72
CA GLU A 68 4.05 2.29 -10.59
C GLU A 68 4.34 1.43 -9.35
N ARG A 69 3.47 0.44 -9.08
CA ARG A 69 3.69 -0.52 -7.99
C ARG A 69 4.96 -1.33 -8.21
N ASP A 70 5.12 -1.90 -9.39
CA ASP A 70 6.23 -2.80 -9.70
C ASP A 70 7.57 -2.05 -9.74
N ASP A 71 7.58 -0.86 -10.32
CA ASP A 71 8.75 0.03 -10.33
C ASP A 71 9.17 0.41 -8.91
N TYR A 72 8.19 0.76 -8.05
CA TYR A 72 8.50 1.05 -6.66
C TYR A 72 9.02 -0.18 -5.92
N ILE A 73 8.38 -1.35 -6.09
CA ILE A 73 8.83 -2.58 -5.45
C ILE A 73 10.25 -2.94 -5.88
N ALA A 74 10.57 -2.79 -7.16
CA ALA A 74 11.90 -3.03 -7.71
C ALA A 74 12.95 -2.04 -7.18
N SER A 75 12.56 -0.83 -6.80
CA SER A 75 13.46 0.18 -6.22
C SER A 75 13.88 -0.10 -4.77
N ILE A 76 13.20 -1.03 -4.08
CA ILE A 76 13.45 -1.32 -2.67
C ILE A 76 14.71 -2.19 -2.53
N PRO A 77 15.65 -1.83 -1.65
CA PRO A 77 16.82 -2.66 -1.40
C PRO A 77 16.47 -4.07 -0.91
N GLN A 78 17.17 -5.09 -1.42
CA GLN A 78 16.87 -6.51 -1.12
C GLN A 78 17.09 -6.90 0.35
N ASP A 79 17.86 -6.12 1.10
CA ASP A 79 18.15 -6.36 2.52
C ASP A 79 16.99 -5.94 3.43
N GLU A 80 16.08 -5.08 2.94
CA GLU A 80 14.86 -4.69 3.62
C GLU A 80 13.78 -5.77 3.56
N ILE A 81 12.91 -5.78 4.56
CA ILE A 81 11.73 -6.64 4.58
C ILE A 81 10.56 -5.85 3.99
N LEU A 82 9.99 -6.32 2.88
CA LEU A 82 8.82 -5.71 2.25
C LEU A 82 7.51 -6.41 2.69
N LEU A 83 6.56 -5.62 3.18
CA LEU A 83 5.17 -5.99 3.39
C LEU A 83 4.27 -5.14 2.47
N LEU A 84 3.46 -5.80 1.64
CA LEU A 84 2.47 -5.13 0.80
C LEU A 84 1.07 -5.33 1.40
N GLY A 85 0.48 -4.25 1.89
CA GLY A 85 -0.90 -4.15 2.31
C GLY A 85 -1.80 -3.72 1.15
N ALA A 86 -2.99 -4.31 1.09
CA ALA A 86 -4.03 -3.97 0.14
C ALA A 86 -5.23 -3.32 0.87
N ASP A 87 -6.12 -2.70 0.10
CA ASP A 87 -7.41 -2.24 0.61
C ASP A 87 -8.20 -3.39 1.24
N LEU A 88 -8.53 -3.24 2.53
CA LEU A 88 -9.33 -4.19 3.29
C LEU A 88 -10.82 -4.16 2.91
N ASN A 89 -11.25 -3.18 2.10
CA ASN A 89 -12.61 -3.18 1.51
C ASN A 89 -12.73 -4.14 0.31
N GLY A 90 -11.66 -4.82 -0.08
CA GLY A 90 -11.70 -5.88 -1.08
C GLY A 90 -12.37 -7.16 -0.54
N HIS A 91 -13.32 -7.72 -1.32
CA HIS A 91 -13.83 -9.08 -1.12
C HIS A 91 -12.72 -10.10 -1.46
N GLY A 92 -11.82 -10.40 -0.52
CA GLY A 92 -10.69 -11.32 -0.73
C GLY A 92 -10.73 -12.55 0.18
N LYS A 93 -10.41 -13.73 -0.36
CA LYS A 93 -10.18 -14.97 0.42
C LYS A 93 -8.72 -15.07 0.86
N VAL A 94 -8.49 -15.47 2.12
CA VAL A 94 -7.16 -15.76 2.66
C VAL A 94 -6.67 -17.12 2.14
N ILE A 95 -5.44 -17.19 1.60
CA ILE A 95 -4.76 -18.45 1.23
C ILE A 95 -3.57 -18.67 2.18
N PRO A 96 -3.48 -19.79 2.91
CA PRO A 96 -2.34 -20.07 3.79
C PRO A 96 -1.07 -20.48 3.04
N GLY A 97 0.10 -20.06 3.53
CA GLY A 97 1.37 -20.78 3.28
C GLY A 97 2.37 -20.19 2.27
N LYS A 98 2.18 -18.98 1.78
CA LYS A 98 3.22 -18.21 1.06
C LYS A 98 3.27 -16.81 1.64
N ALA A 99 4.44 -16.17 1.64
CA ALA A 99 4.60 -14.76 2.07
C ALA A 99 3.35 -13.97 1.67
N ALA A 100 2.69 -13.34 2.64
CA ALA A 100 1.31 -12.90 2.54
C ALA A 100 1.12 -11.83 1.45
N TYR A 101 1.06 -12.29 0.21
CA TYR A 101 0.51 -11.57 -0.92
C TYR A 101 -1.00 -11.76 -0.77
N LEU A 102 -1.69 -10.75 -0.22
CA LEU A 102 -3.13 -10.66 -0.43
C LEU A 102 -3.31 -10.25 -1.89
N SER A 103 -3.34 -11.27 -2.74
CA SER A 103 -3.53 -11.14 -4.17
C SER A 103 -4.86 -10.41 -4.43
N ILE A 104 -4.75 -9.24 -5.05
CA ILE A 104 -5.86 -8.60 -5.78
C ILE A 104 -5.88 -9.22 -7.19
N SER A 105 -5.94 -10.55 -7.31
CA SER A 105 -5.93 -11.20 -8.63
C SER A 105 -7.32 -11.49 -9.18
N HIS A 106 -8.40 -11.07 -8.51
CA HIS A 106 -9.76 -11.24 -9.03
C HIS A 106 -10.65 -10.03 -8.73
N CYS A 107 -10.23 -8.87 -9.23
CA CYS A 107 -11.15 -7.76 -9.52
C CYS A 107 -11.01 -7.40 -11.01
N PHE A 108 -11.28 -8.40 -11.86
CA PHE A 108 -11.65 -8.23 -13.25
C PHE A 108 -13.09 -8.70 -13.40
#